data_AF-F0F497-F1
#
_entry.id   AF-F0F497-F1
#
_cell.length_a   1.000
_cell.length_b   1.000
_cell.length_c   1.000
_cell.angle_alpha   90.00
_cell.angle_beta   90.00
_cell.angle_gamma   90.00
#
_symmetry.space_group_name_H-M   'P 1'
#
loop_
_entity.id
_entity.type
_entity.pdbx_description
1 polymer ?
#
loop_
_entity_poly.entity_id
_entity_poly.type
_entity_poly.pdbx_seq_one_letter_code
_entity_poly.pdbx_strand_id
1 'polypeptide(L)'
;MKTVSSKTEKTVVADLGRFRHVVSYTADDTDPKAVKVIRLEDSVVNLAAPGVASTPKGKLAYDGVSIKAEEIDICPCFASIVEDLKAVCGAIEHGEPLPDRAFPAEEQAEKEEKLEDRED
;
A
#
# COMPACT_ATOMS: atom_id res chain seq x y z
N MET A 1 27.90 -7.19 27.16
CA MET A 1 27.75 -6.40 25.92
C MET A 1 26.36 -5.78 25.94
N LYS A 2 26.22 -4.47 25.78
CA LYS A 2 24.91 -3.83 25.58
C LYS A 2 24.62 -3.90 24.09
N THR A 3 23.65 -4.71 23.68
CA THR A 3 23.16 -4.72 22.30
C THR A 3 22.48 -3.37 22.05
N VAL A 4 23.04 -2.56 21.16
CA VAL A 4 22.41 -1.32 20.73
C VAL A 4 21.26 -1.73 19.81
N SER A 5 20.02 -1.52 20.25
CA SER A 5 18.86 -1.71 19.38
C SER A 5 18.78 -0.52 18.43
N SER A 6 18.70 -0.80 17.13
CA SER A 6 18.43 0.18 16.09
C SER A 6 17.00 0.01 15.62
N LYS A 7 16.31 1.14 15.45
CA LYS A 7 14.97 1.19 14.87
C LYS A 7 14.96 2.25 13.80
N THR A 8 14.36 1.93 12.66
CA THR A 8 14.20 2.86 11.56
C THR A 8 12.74 3.19 11.35
N GLU A 9 12.47 4.43 10.99
CA GLU A 9 11.16 4.90 10.55
C GLU A 9 11.30 5.46 9.15
N LYS A 10 10.49 4.95 8.21
CA LYS A 10 10.53 5.34 6.81
C LYS A 10 9.13 5.39 6.22
N THR A 11 8.98 6.23 5.20
CA THR A 11 7.81 6.24 4.33
C THR A 11 8.25 5.90 2.91
N VAL A 12 7.52 4.98 2.28
CA VAL A 12 7.74 4.58 0.90
C VAL A 12 6.43 4.68 0.12
N VAL A 13 6.55 4.86 -1.19
CA VAL A 13 5.40 4.94 -2.10
C VAL A 13 5.58 3.87 -3.17
N ALA A 14 4.57 3.04 -3.37
CA ALA A 14 4.53 2.03 -4.41
C ALA A 14 3.23 2.13 -5.21
N ASP A 15 3.36 2.22 -6.54
CA ASP A 15 2.22 2.21 -7.45
C ASP A 15 2.01 0.75 -7.92
N LEU A 16 0.92 0.15 -7.47
CA LEU A 16 0.60 -1.26 -7.67
C LEU A 16 -0.70 -1.39 -8.46
N GLY A 17 -0.58 -1.35 -9.79
CA GLY A 17 -1.71 -1.42 -10.70
C GLY A 17 -2.58 -0.17 -10.62
N ARG A 18 -3.79 -0.31 -10.07
CA ARG A 18 -4.75 0.81 -9.91
C ARG A 18 -4.64 1.50 -8.55
N PHE A 19 -3.75 1.05 -7.68
CA PHE A 19 -3.64 1.56 -6.32
C PHE A 19 -2.26 2.13 -6.07
N ARG A 20 -2.19 3.27 -5.40
CA ARG A 20 -0.97 3.80 -4.79
C ARG A 20 -1.00 3.47 -3.31
N HIS A 21 0.05 2.80 -2.85
CA HIS A 21 0.29 2.49 -1.46
C HIS A 21 1.29 3.49 -0.89
N VAL A 22 0.88 4.27 0.11
CA VAL A 22 1.76 5.17 0.86
C VAL A 22 2.01 4.55 2.22
N VAL A 23 3.15 3.88 2.33
CA VAL A 23 3.48 2.97 3.42
C VAL A 23 4.46 3.63 4.38
N SER A 24 4.02 3.92 5.59
CA SER A 24 4.86 4.42 6.69
C SER A 24 5.08 3.30 7.70
N TYR A 25 6.34 2.99 8.01
CA TYR A 25 6.66 1.84 8.84
C TYR A 25 7.78 2.12 9.84
N THR A 26 7.77 1.33 10.92
CA THR A 26 8.89 1.20 11.85
C THR A 26 9.43 -0.22 11.76
N ALA A 27 10.73 -0.38 11.57
CA ALA A 27 11.39 -1.68 11.54
C ALA A 27 12.52 -1.76 12.58
N ASP A 28 12.73 -2.96 13.12
CA ASP A 28 13.95 -3.33 13.84
C ASP A 28 15.00 -3.74 12.82
N ASP A 29 16.10 -3.00 12.78
CA ASP A 29 17.24 -3.25 11.91
C ASP A 29 18.52 -3.52 12.72
N THR A 30 18.37 -3.95 13.98
CA THR A 30 19.49 -4.33 14.84
C THR A 30 20.31 -5.47 14.24
N ASP A 31 19.66 -6.41 13.53
CA ASP A 31 20.34 -7.42 12.71
C ASP A 31 20.42 -6.96 11.25
N PRO A 32 21.61 -6.71 10.69
CA PRO A 32 21.75 -6.30 9.29
C PRO A 32 21.30 -7.35 8.28
N LYS A 33 21.05 -8.60 8.71
CA LYS A 33 20.54 -9.69 7.87
C LYS A 33 19.06 -9.99 8.10
N ALA A 34 18.44 -9.37 9.09
CA ALA A 34 17.06 -9.62 9.46
C ALA A 34 16.39 -8.31 9.89
N VAL A 35 15.87 -7.57 8.90
CA VAL A 35 15.00 -6.43 9.16
C VAL A 35 13.61 -6.96 9.46
N LYS A 36 13.02 -6.50 10.56
CA LYS A 36 11.66 -6.90 10.95
C LYS A 36 10.74 -5.69 11.03
N VAL A 37 9.65 -5.70 10.29
CA VAL A 37 8.64 -4.63 10.40
C VAL A 37 7.88 -4.80 11.73
N ILE A 38 7.95 -3.79 12.58
CA ILE A 38 7.29 -3.76 13.90
C ILE A 38 5.86 -3.23 13.77
N ARG A 39 5.72 -2.12 13.05
CA ARG A 39 4.44 -1.48 12.77
C ARG A 39 4.49 -0.86 11.39
N LEU A 40 3.36 -0.82 10.72
CA LEU A 40 3.23 -0.22 9.40
C LEU A 40 1.81 0.30 9.22
N GLU A 41 1.69 1.46 8.63
CA GLU A 41 0.43 2.05 8.17
C GLU A 41 0.52 2.27 6.66
N ASP A 42 -0.49 1.85 5.93
CA ASP A 42 -0.59 1.96 4.48
C ASP A 42 -1.83 2.75 4.12
N SER A 43 -1.62 3.93 3.54
CA SER A 43 -2.70 4.74 2.97
C SER A 43 -2.86 4.43 1.50
N VAL A 44 -4.00 3.85 1.15
CA VAL A 44 -4.30 3.36 -0.20
C VAL A 44 -5.11 4.40 -0.96
N VAL A 45 -4.66 4.75 -2.16
CA VAL A 45 -5.30 5.75 -3.03
C VAL A 45 -5.58 5.13 -4.40
N ASN A 46 -6.73 5.43 -5.00
CA ASN A 46 -6.98 5.04 -6.38
C ASN A 46 -6.13 5.88 -7.34
N LEU A 47 -5.59 5.25 -8.39
CA LEU A 47 -4.94 5.95 -9.50
C LEU A 47 -5.95 6.18 -10.64
N ALA A 48 -6.05 7.43 -11.13
CA ALA A 48 -6.83 7.76 -12.33
C ALA A 48 -6.04 7.49 -13.62
N ALA A 49 -4.73 7.64 -13.57
CA ALA A 49 -3.81 7.35 -14.67
C ALA A 49 -2.45 6.92 -14.07
N PRO A 50 -1.49 6.43 -14.89
CA PRO A 50 -0.15 6.13 -14.40
C PRO A 50 0.44 7.31 -13.61
N GLY A 51 0.74 7.10 -12.34
CA GLY A 51 1.30 8.13 -11.45
C GLY A 51 0.30 9.18 -10.93
N VAL A 52 -0.95 9.20 -11.38
CA VAL A 52 -1.95 10.23 -11.03
C VAL A 52 -2.91 9.72 -9.96
N ALA A 53 -2.72 10.19 -8.72
CA ALA A 53 -3.62 9.89 -7.60
C ALA A 53 -4.98 10.59 -7.75
N SER A 54 -6.03 9.87 -7.40
CA SER A 54 -7.43 10.32 -7.43
C SER A 54 -8.01 10.30 -6.01
N THR A 55 -8.95 9.41 -5.73
CA THR A 55 -9.68 9.36 -4.46
C THR A 55 -9.02 8.42 -3.44
N PRO A 56 -9.03 8.79 -2.14
CA PRO A 56 -8.63 7.87 -1.07
C PRO A 56 -9.50 6.61 -1.12
N LYS A 57 -8.85 5.45 -1.03
CA LYS A 57 -9.54 4.16 -0.92
C LYS A 57 -9.74 3.73 0.53
N GLY A 58 -8.78 4.06 1.39
CA GLY A 58 -8.80 3.81 2.83
C GLY A 58 -7.41 3.46 3.36
N LYS A 59 -7.33 2.82 4.53
CA LYS A 59 -6.06 2.49 5.18
C LYS A 59 -5.97 1.03 5.62
N LEU A 60 -4.74 0.53 5.69
CA LEU A 60 -4.40 -0.74 6.31
C LEU A 60 -3.36 -0.49 7.40
N ALA A 61 -3.53 -1.13 8.55
CA ALA A 61 -2.56 -1.13 9.64
C ALA A 61 -2.00 -2.54 9.83
N TYR A 62 -0.68 -2.65 9.94
CA TYR A 62 0.03 -3.89 10.22
C TYR A 62 0.84 -3.75 11.51
N ASP A 63 0.67 -4.68 12.45
CA ASP A 63 1.30 -4.68 13.78
C ASP A 63 2.42 -5.72 13.93
N GLY A 64 2.98 -6.21 12.82
CA GLY A 64 3.99 -7.28 12.82
C GLY A 64 3.39 -8.69 12.92
N VAL A 65 2.07 -8.82 13.06
CA VAL A 65 1.35 -10.10 13.19
C VAL A 65 0.11 -10.14 12.31
N SER A 66 -0.67 -9.07 12.30
CA SER A 66 -1.98 -9.00 11.66
C SER A 66 -2.16 -7.72 10.86
N ILE A 67 -2.90 -7.81 9.75
CA ILE A 67 -3.33 -6.66 8.95
C ILE A 67 -4.76 -6.32 9.34
N LYS A 68 -5.02 -5.07 9.68
CA LYS A 68 -6.34 -4.52 10.01
C LYS A 68 -6.74 -3.50 8.96
N ALA A 69 -7.99 -3.59 8.53
CA ALA A 69 -8.61 -2.59 7.67
C ALA A 69 -9.12 -1.42 8.53
N GLU A 70 -8.68 -0.21 8.20
CA GLU A 70 -9.13 1.01 8.85
C GLU A 70 -9.67 1.95 7.76
N GLU A 71 -10.93 2.35 7.87
CA GLU A 71 -11.52 3.34 6.95
C GLU A 71 -11.47 2.92 5.46
N ILE A 72 -11.40 1.61 5.16
CA ILE A 72 -11.41 1.06 3.81
C ILE A 72 -12.65 0.19 3.58
N ASP A 73 -13.35 0.45 2.48
CA ASP A 73 -14.49 -0.36 2.06
C ASP A 73 -14.02 -1.73 1.56
N ILE A 74 -14.54 -2.80 2.15
CA ILE A 74 -14.27 -4.18 1.73
C ILE A 74 -14.94 -4.43 0.37
N CYS A 75 -14.13 -4.32 -0.69
CA CYS A 75 -14.49 -4.59 -2.08
C CYS A 75 -13.87 -5.89 -2.58
N PRO A 76 -14.26 -6.41 -3.77
CA PRO A 76 -13.56 -7.52 -4.42
C PRO A 76 -12.06 -7.26 -4.62
N CYS A 77 -11.67 -5.98 -4.76
CA CYS A 77 -10.28 -5.54 -4.82
C CYS A 77 -9.49 -5.65 -3.51
N PHE A 78 -10.16 -5.79 -2.37
CA PHE A 78 -9.52 -5.73 -1.05
C PHE A 78 -8.47 -6.82 -0.85
N ALA A 79 -8.72 -8.02 -1.35
CA ALA A 79 -7.75 -9.11 -1.31
C ALA A 79 -6.44 -8.75 -2.03
N SER A 80 -6.53 -8.12 -3.20
CA SER A 80 -5.36 -7.64 -3.94
C SER A 80 -4.59 -6.59 -3.16
N ILE A 81 -5.28 -5.60 -2.56
CA ILE A 81 -4.65 -4.53 -1.77
C ILE A 81 -3.88 -5.14 -0.57
N VAL A 82 -4.44 -6.16 0.08
CA VAL A 82 -3.77 -6.87 1.18
C VAL A 82 -2.56 -7.69 0.70
N GLU A 83 -2.65 -8.31 -0.47
CA GLU A 83 -1.51 -9.01 -1.08
C GLU A 83 -0.39 -8.04 -1.49
N ASP A 84 -0.75 -6.89 -2.05
CA ASP A 84 0.15 -5.81 -2.41
C ASP A 84 0.90 -5.30 -1.17
N LEU A 85 0.19 -5.11 -0.05
CA LEU A 85 0.80 -4.75 1.23
C LEU A 85 1.77 -5.83 1.75
N LYS A 86 1.40 -7.11 1.67
CA LYS A 86 2.29 -8.22 2.08
C LYS A 86 3.57 -8.26 1.24
N ALA A 87 3.47 -7.98 -0.06
CA ALA A 87 4.62 -7.91 -0.94
C ALA A 87 5.55 -6.75 -0.56
N VAL A 88 4.99 -5.57 -0.22
CA VAL A 88 5.77 -4.43 0.29
C VAL A 88 6.46 -4.78 1.61
N CYS A 89 5.76 -5.41 2.56
CA CYS A 89 6.37 -5.86 3.81
C CYS A 89 7.54 -6.83 3.55
N GLY A 90 7.34 -7.83 2.69
CA GLY A 90 8.39 -8.78 2.32
C GLY A 90 9.60 -8.09 1.71
N ALA A 91 9.38 -7.14 0.79
CA ALA A 91 10.47 -6.38 0.18
C ALA A 91 11.28 -5.58 1.23
N ILE A 92 10.62 -4.98 2.21
CA ILE A 92 11.28 -4.26 3.31
C ILE A 92 12.10 -5.21 4.19
N GLU A 93 11.53 -6.35 4.59
CA GLU A 93 12.18 -7.30 5.49
C GLU A 93 13.37 -8.02 4.83
N HIS A 94 13.30 -8.24 3.52
CA HIS A 94 14.36 -8.89 2.74
C HIS A 94 15.35 -7.91 2.08
N GLY A 95 15.10 -6.60 2.16
CA GLY A 95 15.92 -5.58 1.51
C GLY A 95 15.84 -5.63 -0.02
N GLU A 96 14.73 -6.13 -0.56
CA GLU A 96 14.46 -6.21 -1.99
C GLU A 96 13.87 -4.89 -2.51
N PRO A 97 13.96 -4.61 -3.83
CA PRO A 97 13.28 -3.48 -4.42
C PRO A 97 11.76 -3.58 -4.20
N LEU A 98 11.13 -2.42 -3.98
CA LEU A 98 9.67 -2.36 -3.85
C LEU A 98 9.01 -2.91 -5.12
N PRO A 99 7.90 -3.67 -4.98
CA PRO A 99 7.16 -4.14 -6.12
C PRO A 99 6.65 -2.95 -6.94
N ASP A 100 6.67 -3.12 -8.25
CA ASP A 100 6.10 -2.18 -9.21
C ASP A 100 5.15 -2.97 -10.13
N ARG A 101 3.88 -2.55 -10.21
CA ARG A 101 2.90 -3.19 -11.08
C ARG A 101 2.32 -2.12 -11.99
N ALA A 102 2.50 -2.35 -13.29
CA ALA A 102 2.02 -1.43 -14.32
C ALA A 102 0.51 -1.16 -14.17
N PHE A 103 0.14 0.09 -14.40
CA PHE A 103 -1.25 0.50 -14.50
C PHE A 103 -1.92 -0.25 -15.68
N PRO A 104 -3.07 -0.90 -15.48
CA PRO A 104 -3.72 -1.70 -16.53
C PRO A 104 -4.17 -0.83 -17.70
N ALA A 105 -3.86 -1.25 -18.93
CA ALA A 105 -4.07 -0.47 -20.15
C ALA A 105 -5.54 -0.38 -20.61
N GLU A 106 -6.43 -1.23 -20.11
CA GLU A 106 -7.83 -1.27 -20.51
C GLU A 106 -8.77 -1.40 -19.30
N GLU A 107 -9.97 -0.86 -19.46
CA GLU A 107 -11.13 -0.88 -18.55
C GLU A 107 -11.27 0.33 -17.60
N GLN A 108 -11.30 1.53 -18.20
CA GLN A 108 -11.88 2.75 -17.60
C GLN A 108 -12.79 3.49 -18.59
N ALA A 109 -13.67 2.77 -19.29
CA ALA A 109 -14.67 3.39 -20.17
C ALA A 109 -16.11 3.39 -19.60
N GLU A 110 -16.40 2.79 -18.44
CA GLU A 110 -17.81 2.51 -18.09
C GLU A 110 -18.32 3.02 -16.72
N LYS A 111 -17.64 3.94 -16.03
CA LYS A 111 -18.19 4.48 -14.75
C LYS A 111 -18.34 5.99 -14.60
N GLU A 112 -17.82 6.82 -15.50
CA GLU A 112 -18.06 8.28 -15.42
C GLU A 112 -19.19 8.79 -16.33
N GLU A 113 -19.68 8.00 -17.30
CA GLU A 113 -20.71 8.45 -18.26
C GLU A 113 -22.17 8.21 -17.80
N LYS A 114 -22.47 8.31 -16.50
CA LYS A 114 -23.85 8.14 -16.01
C LYS A 114 -24.33 9.16 -14.99
N LEU A 115 -23.81 10.39 -15.05
CA LEU A 115 -24.25 11.49 -14.19
C LEU A 115 -24.66 12.78 -14.92
N GLU A 116 -24.58 12.89 -16.25
CA GLU A 116 -24.91 14.13 -16.99
C GLU A 116 -26.18 14.07 -17.86
N ASP A 117 -27.15 13.20 -17.55
CA ASP A 117 -28.46 13.20 -18.23
C ASP A 117 -29.60 13.42 -17.22
N ARG A 118 -29.59 14.58 -16.56
CA ARG A 118 -30.78 15.11 -15.86
C ARG A 118 -30.70 16.61 -15.57
N GLU A 119 -30.79 17.43 -16.61
CA GLU A 119 -31.38 18.76 -16.47
C GLU A 119 -32.44 18.94 -17.57
N ASP A 120 -33.70 18.87 -17.10
CA ASP A 120 -34.96 19.17 -17.80
C ASP A 120 -35.02 20.59 -18.38
#